data_AF-A0AAD9F5N8-F1
#
_entry.id   AF-A0AAD9F5N8-F1
#
_cell.length_a   1.000
_cell.length_b   1.000
_cell.length_c   1.000
_cell.angle_alpha   90.00
_cell.angle_beta   90.00
_cell.angle_gamma   90.00
#
_symmetry.space_group_name_H-M   'P 1'
#
loop_
_entity.id
_entity.type
_entity.pdbx_description
1 polymer ?
#
loop_
_entity_poly.entity_id
_entity_poly.type
_entity_poly.pdbx_seq_one_letter_code
_entity_poly.pdbx_strand_id
1 'polypeptide(L)'
;MYEDELVPLFERAGRLYEFRLMMEFSGENRGYAFVMYTSREAAQRAITTLDNFEIRPGKFIGVCVSLDNCRLFVGSIPKDKMKDDILEEMNKMTEGVVDVIVYPSSTDKSKNRGFAFVEVVYEVD
;
A
#
# COMPACT_ATOMS: atom_id res chain seq x y z
N MET A 1 15.39 18.96 -2.72
CA MET A 1 15.90 17.77 -2.02
C MET A 1 15.71 16.63 -2.99
N TYR A 2 16.77 15.93 -3.33
CA TYR A 2 16.77 14.92 -4.38
C TYR A 2 17.48 13.65 -3.90
N GLU A 3 17.60 12.67 -4.79
CA GLU A 3 18.07 11.32 -4.49
C GLU A 3 19.49 11.32 -3.89
N ASP A 4 20.34 12.27 -4.29
CA ASP A 4 21.71 12.43 -3.79
C ASP A 4 21.81 12.68 -2.27
N GLU A 5 20.81 13.37 -1.69
CA GLU A 5 20.71 13.63 -0.26
C GLU A 5 19.87 12.58 0.46
N LEU A 6 18.81 12.08 -0.20
CA LEU A 6 17.85 11.17 0.41
C LEU A 6 18.36 9.72 0.44
N VAL A 7 18.94 9.21 -0.64
CA VAL A 7 19.40 7.81 -0.71
C VAL A 7 20.41 7.49 0.40
N PRO A 8 21.48 8.29 0.62
CA PRO A 8 22.43 8.02 1.70
C PRO A 8 21.79 8.07 3.10
N LEU A 9 20.76 8.90 3.29
CA LEU A 9 20.02 8.97 4.56
C LEU A 9 19.25 7.68 4.82
N PHE A 10 18.52 7.16 3.82
CA PHE A 10 17.73 5.94 3.96
C PHE A 10 18.59 4.67 3.98
N GLU A 11 19.75 4.65 3.33
CA GLU A 11 20.73 3.55 3.43
C GLU A 11 21.22 3.30 4.87
N ARG A 12 21.12 4.29 5.77
CA ARG A 12 21.46 4.12 7.21
C ARG A 12 20.57 3.10 7.92
N ALA A 13 19.35 2.86 7.42
CA ALA A 13 18.44 1.87 8.02
C ALA A 13 18.65 0.45 7.46
N GLY A 14 19.19 0.33 6.25
CA GLY A 14 19.54 -0.92 5.60
C GLY A 14 19.66 -0.81 4.09
N ARG A 15 19.91 -1.94 3.42
CA ARG A 15 20.05 -2.00 1.97
C ARG A 15 18.73 -1.67 1.27
N LEU A 16 18.78 -0.69 0.37
CA LEU A 16 17.66 -0.34 -0.50
C LEU A 16 17.55 -1.34 -1.65
N TYR A 17 16.33 -1.75 -1.93
CA TYR A 17 15.95 -2.46 -3.16
C TYR A 17 15.59 -1.46 -4.25
N GLU A 18 14.76 -0.48 -3.92
CA GLU A 18 14.30 0.57 -4.82
C GLU A 18 14.11 1.89 -4.05
N PHE A 19 14.49 2.99 -4.67
CA PHE A 19 14.16 4.33 -4.22
C PHE A 19 13.50 5.07 -5.38
N ARG A 20 12.31 5.61 -5.16
CA ARG A 20 11.54 6.29 -6.20
C ARG A 20 11.11 7.67 -5.73
N LEU A 21 11.82 8.70 -6.16
CA LEU A 21 11.41 10.09 -5.97
C LEU A 21 10.30 10.44 -6.96
N MET A 22 9.17 10.92 -6.46
CA MET A 22 8.05 11.27 -7.33
C MET A 22 8.25 12.66 -7.91
N MET A 23 8.27 12.75 -9.24
CA MET A 23 8.58 13.97 -9.99
C MET A 23 7.37 14.46 -10.80
N GLU A 24 7.27 15.77 -10.99
CA GLU A 24 6.38 16.42 -11.94
C GLU A 24 7.03 16.52 -13.32
N PHE A 25 6.25 16.71 -14.38
CA PHE A 25 6.77 16.97 -15.73
C PHE A 25 7.60 18.25 -15.83
N SER A 26 7.44 19.20 -14.89
CA SER A 26 8.27 20.40 -14.78
C SER A 26 9.72 20.13 -14.35
N GLY A 27 10.01 18.92 -13.87
CA GLY A 27 11.30 18.57 -13.29
C GLY A 27 11.41 18.86 -11.79
N GLU A 28 10.34 19.33 -11.15
CA GLU A 28 10.27 19.50 -9.70
C GLU A 28 9.81 18.19 -9.01
N ASN A 29 10.28 17.94 -7.79
CA ASN A 29 9.77 16.81 -7.01
C ASN A 29 8.42 17.13 -6.37
N ARG A 30 7.59 16.11 -6.18
CA ARG A 30 6.24 16.20 -5.58
C ARG A 30 6.25 16.22 -4.05
N GLY A 31 7.42 16.32 -3.42
CA GLY A 31 7.56 16.35 -1.97
C GLY A 31 7.43 14.99 -1.26
N TYR A 32 7.40 13.88 -1.98
CA TYR A 32 7.42 12.52 -1.39
C TYR A 32 8.18 11.53 -2.28
N ALA A 33 8.62 10.43 -1.65
CA ALA A 33 9.31 9.33 -2.29
C ALA A 33 8.80 8.00 -1.72
N PHE A 34 8.94 6.93 -2.50
CA PHE A 34 8.75 5.55 -2.02
C PHE A 34 10.12 4.89 -1.85
N VAL A 35 10.27 4.17 -0.74
CA VAL A 35 11.52 3.48 -0.40
C VAL A 35 11.19 2.03 -0.11
N MET A 36 11.73 1.13 -0.93
CA MET A 36 11.61 -0.32 -0.74
C MET A 36 12.95 -0.86 -0.23
N TYR A 37 12.92 -1.55 0.91
CA TYR A 37 14.09 -2.21 1.47
C TYR A 37 14.13 -3.68 1.09
N THR A 38 15.32 -4.28 1.12
CA THR A 38 15.48 -5.73 0.91
C THR A 38 15.08 -6.57 2.12
N SER A 39 14.59 -5.98 3.22
CA SER A 39 14.19 -6.69 4.43
C SER A 39 13.17 -5.88 5.22
N ARG A 40 12.23 -6.58 5.86
CA ARG A 40 11.19 -5.98 6.72
C ARG A 40 11.81 -5.24 7.90
N GLU A 41 12.88 -5.77 8.48
CA GLU A 41 13.56 -5.18 9.63
C GLU A 41 14.20 -3.84 9.28
N ALA A 42 14.75 -3.69 8.07
CA ALA A 42 15.30 -2.43 7.60
C ALA A 42 14.21 -1.38 7.39
N ALA A 43 13.07 -1.76 6.79
CA ALA A 43 11.92 -0.87 6.65
C ALA A 43 11.40 -0.38 8.01
N GLN A 44 11.28 -1.30 8.98
CA GLN A 44 10.84 -0.95 10.32
C GLN A 44 11.83 -0.03 11.05
N ARG A 45 13.15 -0.27 10.90
CA ARG A 45 14.18 0.62 11.43
C ARG A 45 14.13 2.00 10.80
N ALA A 46 13.86 2.10 9.50
CA ALA A 46 13.74 3.39 8.83
C ALA A 46 12.63 4.23 9.45
N ILE A 47 11.46 3.63 9.69
CA ILE A 47 10.34 4.31 10.35
C ILE A 47 10.73 4.78 11.75
N THR A 48 11.33 3.91 12.57
CA THR A 48 11.64 4.27 13.97
C THR A 48 12.76 5.29 14.13
N THR A 49 13.68 5.38 13.15
CA THR A 49 14.88 6.22 13.26
C THR A 49 14.85 7.48 12.39
N LEU A 50 14.08 7.47 11.30
CA LEU A 50 14.06 8.55 10.32
C LEU A 50 12.73 9.32 10.29
N ASP A 51 11.66 8.83 10.92
CA ASP A 51 10.44 9.62 11.08
C ASP A 51 10.72 10.85 11.95
N ASN A 52 10.23 12.02 11.52
CA ASN A 52 10.55 13.33 12.08
C ASN A 52 12.06 13.65 12.12
N PHE A 53 12.87 13.07 11.22
CA PHE A 53 14.29 13.43 11.11
C PHE A 53 14.44 14.82 10.48
N GLU A 54 15.23 15.68 11.12
CA GLU A 54 15.58 17.00 10.59
C GLU A 54 16.70 16.86 9.54
N ILE A 55 16.31 16.88 8.27
CA ILE A 55 17.26 16.71 7.16
C ILE A 55 17.97 18.02 6.79
N ARG A 56 17.32 19.16 7.03
CA ARG A 56 17.89 20.51 6.92
C ARG A 56 17.30 21.39 8.01
N PRO A 57 17.95 22.51 8.40
CA PRO A 57 17.42 23.39 9.44
C PRO A 57 15.95 23.77 9.22
N GLY A 58 15.08 23.38 10.14
CA GLY A 58 13.64 23.60 10.10
C GLY A 58 12.87 22.75 9.07
N LYS A 59 13.48 21.71 8.51
CA LYS A 59 12.88 20.81 7.52
C LYS A 59 12.96 19.37 8.02
N PHE A 60 11.80 18.84 8.35
CA PHE A 60 11.61 17.49 8.87
C PHE A 60 10.95 16.61 7.81
N ILE A 61 11.37 15.35 7.74
CA ILE A 61 10.71 14.34 6.90
C ILE A 61 9.73 13.52 7.74
N GLY A 62 8.66 13.05 7.10
CA GLY A 62 7.78 12.01 7.65
C GLY A 62 8.12 10.67 7.03
N VAL A 63 8.20 9.63 7.85
CA VAL A 63 8.46 8.25 7.39
C VAL A 63 7.42 7.32 8.01
N CYS A 64 6.63 6.67 7.17
CA CYS A 64 5.59 5.74 7.60
C CYS A 64 5.62 4.48 6.72
N VAL A 65 4.89 3.44 7.16
CA VAL A 65 4.69 2.25 6.32
C VAL A 65 3.97 2.67 5.05
N SER A 66 4.56 2.34 3.90
CA SER A 66 3.83 2.43 2.63
C SER A 66 2.78 1.34 2.63
N LEU A 67 1.51 1.74 2.69
CA LEU A 67 0.38 0.82 2.54
C LEU A 67 0.05 0.75 1.06
N ASP A 68 0.21 -0.42 0.47
CA ASP A 68 -0.30 -0.67 -0.86
C ASP A 68 -1.84 -0.62 -0.78
N ASN A 69 -2.47 0.18 -1.63
CA ASN A 69 -3.92 0.18 -1.79
C ASN A 69 -4.32 -1.08 -2.58
N CYS A 70 -4.15 -2.24 -1.96
CA CYS A 70 -4.46 -3.54 -2.51
C CYS A 70 -5.97 -3.84 -2.43
N ARG A 71 -6.81 -2.89 -2.82
CA ARG A 71 -8.27 -3.06 -2.86
C ARG A 71 -8.72 -3.19 -4.30
N LEU A 72 -9.07 -4.41 -4.70
CA LEU A 72 -9.64 -4.71 -6.00
C LEU A 72 -11.14 -4.45 -5.99
N PHE A 73 -11.67 -3.93 -7.09
CA PHE A 73 -13.12 -3.90 -7.34
C PHE A 73 -13.51 -5.10 -8.19
N VAL A 74 -14.49 -5.86 -7.74
CA VAL A 74 -15.03 -7.02 -8.45
C VAL A 74 -16.50 -6.76 -8.76
N GLY A 75 -16.80 -6.54 -10.04
CA GLY A 75 -18.16 -6.35 -10.54
C GLY A 75 -18.81 -7.65 -11.01
N SER A 76 -20.08 -7.53 -11.43
CA SER A 76 -20.86 -8.64 -12.00
C SER A 76 -21.01 -9.84 -11.06
N ILE A 77 -20.98 -9.61 -9.75
CA ILE A 77 -21.18 -10.65 -8.76
C ILE A 77 -22.68 -11.04 -8.75
N PRO A 78 -23.02 -12.34 -8.82
CA PRO A 78 -24.40 -12.79 -8.64
C PRO A 78 -24.98 -12.28 -7.31
N LYS A 79 -26.16 -11.66 -7.35
CA LYS A 79 -26.72 -10.89 -6.21
C LYS A 79 -27.06 -11.74 -4.98
N ASP A 80 -27.16 -13.04 -5.16
CA ASP A 80 -27.42 -14.06 -4.12
C ASP A 80 -26.16 -14.49 -3.36
N LYS A 81 -24.96 -14.14 -3.85
CA LYS A 81 -23.70 -14.52 -3.20
C LYS A 81 -23.40 -13.67 -1.97
N MET A 82 -22.98 -14.34 -0.90
CA MET A 82 -22.60 -13.71 0.36
C MET A 82 -21.08 -13.50 0.42
N LYS A 83 -20.64 -12.77 1.46
CA LYS A 83 -19.22 -12.49 1.70
C LYS A 83 -18.36 -13.76 1.65
N ASP A 84 -18.79 -14.81 2.34
CA ASP A 84 -18.01 -16.05 2.47
C ASP A 84 -17.89 -16.79 1.13
N ASP A 85 -18.95 -16.81 0.31
CA ASP A 85 -18.90 -17.39 -1.04
C ASP A 85 -17.88 -16.67 -1.93
N ILE A 86 -17.88 -15.33 -1.88
CA ILE A 86 -16.99 -14.49 -2.69
C ILE A 86 -15.56 -14.66 -2.20
N LEU A 87 -15.35 -14.70 -0.89
CA LEU A 87 -14.02 -14.91 -0.29
C LEU A 87 -13.43 -16.26 -0.70
N GLU A 88 -14.22 -17.33 -0.65
CA GLU A 88 -13.76 -18.66 -1.08
C GLU A 88 -13.36 -18.67 -2.56
N GLU A 89 -14.15 -18.03 -3.42
CA GLU A 89 -13.86 -18.00 -4.86
C GLU A 89 -12.64 -17.13 -5.19
N MET A 90 -12.46 -16.00 -4.49
CA MET A 90 -11.27 -15.15 -4.65
C MET A 90 -9.99 -15.88 -4.26
N ASN A 91 -10.03 -16.65 -3.18
CA ASN A 91 -8.89 -17.46 -2.72
C ASN A 91 -8.49 -18.58 -3.70
N LYS A 92 -9.39 -19.00 -4.61
CA LYS A 92 -9.03 -19.96 -5.69
C LYS A 92 -8.24 -19.31 -6.82
N MET A 93 -8.39 -17.99 -7.00
CA MET A 93 -7.87 -17.25 -8.14
C MET A 93 -6.59 -16.48 -7.81
N THR A 94 -6.47 -15.98 -6.58
CA THR A 94 -5.30 -15.22 -6.13
C THR A 94 -4.98 -15.57 -4.68
N GLU A 95 -3.69 -15.68 -4.39
CA GLU A 95 -3.19 -15.78 -3.03
C GLU A 95 -3.28 -14.40 -2.36
N GLY A 96 -3.21 -14.39 -1.02
CA GLY A 96 -3.13 -13.16 -0.24
C GLY A 96 -4.44 -12.39 -0.06
N VAL A 97 -5.61 -13.00 -0.29
CA VAL A 97 -6.90 -12.32 0.00
C VAL A 97 -7.12 -12.20 1.50
N VAL A 98 -7.24 -10.97 1.99
CA VAL A 98 -7.39 -10.65 3.41
C VAL A 98 -8.84 -10.39 3.79
N ASP A 99 -9.58 -9.64 2.95
CA ASP A 99 -10.97 -9.33 3.23
C ASP A 99 -11.81 -9.16 1.96
N VAL A 100 -13.12 -9.34 2.12
CA VAL A 100 -14.13 -9.03 1.10
C VAL A 100 -15.21 -8.15 1.73
N ILE A 101 -15.38 -6.96 1.16
CA ILE A 101 -16.36 -5.95 1.57
C ILE A 101 -17.52 -5.99 0.58
N VAL A 102 -18.67 -6.45 1.03
CA VAL A 102 -19.91 -6.54 0.24
C VAL A 102 -20.92 -5.53 0.75
N TYR A 103 -21.48 -4.74 -0.15
CA TYR A 103 -22.58 -3.83 0.19
C TYR A 103 -23.93 -4.50 -0.09
N PRO A 104 -24.87 -4.50 0.88
CA PRO A 104 -26.22 -4.98 0.64
C PRO A 104 -26.92 -4.09 -0.40
N SER A 105 -27.81 -4.68 -1.18
CA SER A 105 -28.65 -3.95 -2.12
C SER A 105 -29.54 -2.96 -1.37
N SER A 106 -29.76 -1.80 -1.97
CA SER A 106 -30.64 -0.76 -1.43
C SER A 106 -32.12 -1.18 -1.43
N THR A 107 -32.51 -2.11 -2.31
CA THR A 107 -33.89 -2.59 -2.42
C THR A 107 -34.15 -3.85 -1.59
N ASP A 108 -33.13 -4.70 -1.40
CA ASP A 108 -33.24 -5.99 -0.74
C ASP A 108 -31.96 -6.25 0.05
N LYS A 109 -32.02 -6.05 1.37
CA LYS A 109 -30.84 -6.17 2.25
C LYS A 109 -30.29 -7.60 2.35
N SER A 110 -31.03 -8.61 1.88
CA SER A 110 -30.55 -10.00 1.81
C SER A 110 -29.62 -10.27 0.62
N LYS A 111 -29.58 -9.35 -0.35
CA LYS A 111 -28.80 -9.48 -1.58
C LYS A 111 -27.63 -8.51 -1.59
N ASN A 112 -26.58 -8.83 -2.33
CA ASN A 112 -25.49 -7.89 -2.60
C ASN A 112 -25.87 -6.89 -3.73
N ARG A 113 -25.05 -5.84 -3.88
CA ARG A 113 -25.24 -4.78 -4.88
C ARG A 113 -24.67 -5.10 -6.27
N GLY A 114 -24.29 -6.35 -6.53
CA GLY A 114 -23.68 -6.81 -7.78
C GLY A 114 -22.18 -6.57 -7.88
N PHE A 115 -21.52 -6.20 -6.77
CA PHE A 115 -20.08 -6.01 -6.69
C PHE A 115 -19.57 -6.19 -5.25
N ALA A 116 -18.26 -6.36 -5.12
CA ALA A 116 -17.54 -6.35 -3.86
C ALA A 116 -16.19 -5.65 -4.01
N PHE A 117 -15.63 -5.19 -2.90
CA PHE A 117 -14.22 -4.83 -2.82
C PHE A 117 -13.45 -5.96 -2.16
N VAL A 118 -12.31 -6.34 -2.73
CA VAL A 118 -11.46 -7.42 -2.23
C VAL A 118 -10.13 -6.81 -1.80
N GLU A 119 -9.79 -6.95 -0.53
CA GLU A 119 -8.49 -6.54 -0.01
C GLU A 119 -7.52 -7.71 -0.14
N VAL A 120 -6.39 -7.46 -0.80
CA VAL A 120 -5.30 -8.43 -0.94
C VAL A 120 -4.05 -7.89 -0.24
N VAL A 121 -3.12 -8.75 0.09
CA VAL A 121 -1.76 -8.38 0.49
C VAL A 121 -0.80 -9.25 -0.28
N TYR A 122 0.29 -8.66 -0.74
CA TYR A 122 1.42 -9.42 -1.22
C TYR A 122 2.41 -9.48 -0.06
N GLU A 123 2.59 -10.67 0.52
CA GLU A 123 3.82 -10.90 1.28
C GLU A 123 4.95 -11.03 0.26
N VAL A 124 5.87 -10.08 0.29
CA VAL A 124 7.15 -10.24 -0.39
C VAL A 124 8.00 -11.12 0.54
N ASP A 125 8.18 -12.39 0.17
CA ASP A 125 9.12 -13.31 0.81
C ASP A 125 10.56 -12.72 0.85
#